data_AF-A0A4R3Z0T9-F1
#
_entry.id   AF-A0A4R3Z0T9-F1
#
_cell.length_a   1.000
_cell.length_b   1.000
_cell.length_c   1.000
_cell.angle_alpha   90.00
_cell.angle_beta   90.00
_cell.angle_gamma   90.00
#
_symmetry.space_group_name_H-M   'P 1'
#
loop_
_entity.id
_entity.type
_entity.pdbx_description
1 polymer ?
#
loop_
_entity_poly.entity_id
_entity_poly.type
_entity_poly.pdbx_seq_one_letter_code
_entity_poly.pdbx_strand_id
1 'polypeptide(L)'
;MNPTVSIFYIAAAAMIAVALCLIVYPLLRRRPSRSMLAVAIGTVAVLPVAAIYLYSLIGTPSALDRKMRVAQVESATPVDASAEAKQREVAAWMDKAHAAETARHPTEIADAYRHVLAIDPEQTAAMVGLVEAGMSQHADYAIDGPSRQLLQEAVALEPDNQRALWLLGIVAFQQNDYPRASQTWRHLLSLLDADSSLARTVAEKIAVADARTNVRANIEARAR
;
A
#
# COMPACT_ATOMS: atom_id res chain seq x y z
N MET A 1 -11.75 -24.67 21.96
CA MET A 1 -10.86 -25.32 22.95
C MET A 1 -10.95 -26.82 22.73
N ASN A 2 -9.87 -27.47 22.32
CA ASN A 2 -9.92 -28.84 21.78
C ASN A 2 -10.28 -29.86 22.88
N PRO A 3 -11.34 -30.68 22.70
CA PRO A 3 -11.85 -31.57 23.76
C PRO A 3 -10.82 -32.62 24.20
N THR A 4 -9.89 -33.00 23.32
CA THR A 4 -8.79 -33.91 23.62
C THR A 4 -7.80 -33.36 24.64
N VAL A 5 -7.55 -32.05 24.62
CA VAL A 5 -6.62 -31.40 25.55
C VAL A 5 -7.24 -31.33 26.95
N SER A 6 -8.54 -31.06 27.05
CA SER A 6 -9.26 -31.05 28.32
C SER A 6 -9.27 -32.42 29.01
N ILE A 7 -9.43 -33.52 28.24
CA ILE A 7 -9.42 -34.89 28.78
C ILE A 7 -8.04 -35.24 29.38
N PHE A 8 -6.95 -34.82 28.72
CA PHE A 8 -5.60 -35.07 29.21
C PHE A 8 -5.34 -34.40 30.58
N TYR A 9 -5.74 -33.14 30.75
CA TYR A 9 -5.57 -32.43 32.01
C TYR A 9 -6.43 -33.03 33.15
N ILE A 10 -7.64 -33.48 32.84
CA ILE A 10 -8.51 -34.16 33.81
C ILE A 10 -7.90 -35.50 34.24
N ALA A 11 -7.36 -36.28 33.31
CA ALA A 11 -6.68 -37.54 33.61
C ALA A 11 -5.42 -37.33 34.45
N ALA A 12 -4.61 -36.32 34.14
CA ALA A 12 -3.42 -35.97 34.90
C ALA A 12 -3.76 -35.51 36.34
N ALA A 13 -4.77 -34.66 36.49
CA ALA A 13 -5.25 -34.22 37.80
C ALA A 13 -5.78 -35.38 38.65
N ALA A 14 -6.52 -36.32 38.03
CA ALA A 14 -7.02 -37.51 38.70
C ALA A 14 -5.88 -38.42 39.19
N MET A 15 -4.83 -38.64 38.39
CA MET A 15 -3.67 -39.44 38.81
C MET A 15 -2.92 -38.83 40.00
N ILE A 16 -2.75 -37.50 40.01
CA ILE A 16 -2.09 -36.80 41.12
C ILE A 16 -2.94 -36.89 42.40
N ALA A 17 -4.26 -36.75 42.29
CA ALA A 17 -5.17 -36.90 43.42
C ALA A 17 -5.14 -38.32 44.01
N VAL A 18 -5.09 -39.35 43.15
CA VAL A 18 -4.97 -40.76 43.58
C VAL A 18 -3.62 -41.02 44.26
N ALA A 19 -2.52 -40.51 43.70
CA ALA A 19 -1.20 -40.64 44.29
C ALA A 19 -1.12 -39.97 45.68
N LEU A 20 -1.66 -38.75 45.81
CA LEU A 20 -1.75 -38.06 47.09
C LEU A 20 -2.65 -38.81 48.09
N CYS A 21 -3.78 -39.35 47.65
CA CYS A 21 -4.69 -40.10 48.51
C CYS A 21 -4.04 -41.38 49.03
N LEU A 22 -3.32 -42.13 48.19
CA LEU A 22 -2.58 -43.34 48.59
C LEU A 22 -1.42 -43.06 49.56
N ILE A 23 -0.83 -41.86 49.52
CA ILE A 23 0.23 -41.44 50.45
C ILE A 23 -0.36 -40.94 51.76
N VAL A 24 -1.44 -40.16 51.71
CA VAL A 24 -2.06 -39.52 52.88
C VAL A 24 -2.92 -40.51 53.68
N TYR A 25 -3.58 -41.48 53.02
CA TYR A 25 -4.42 -42.50 53.64
C TYR A 25 -3.72 -43.38 54.69
N PRO A 26 -2.52 -43.95 54.46
CA PRO A 26 -1.79 -44.70 55.49
C PRO A 26 -1.24 -43.79 56.61
N LEU A 27 -1.04 -42.50 56.32
CA LEU A 27 -0.59 -41.48 57.28
C LEU A 27 -1.70 -41.02 58.25
N LEU A 28 -2.97 -41.05 57.83
CA LEU A 28 -4.13 -40.76 58.71
C LEU A 28 -4.54 -41.96 59.57
N ARG A 29 -4.21 -43.19 59.17
CA ARG A 29 -4.67 -44.41 59.85
C ARG A 29 -3.87 -44.76 61.12
N ARG A 30 -2.71 -44.15 61.35
CA ARG A 30 -2.00 -44.15 62.64
C ARG A 30 -1.94 -42.70 63.13
N ARG A 31 -2.35 -42.40 64.37
CA ARG A 31 -2.26 -41.03 64.95
C ARG A 31 -0.86 -40.43 64.67
N PRO A 32 -0.71 -39.53 63.69
CA PRO A 32 0.62 -39.10 63.28
C PRO A 32 1.11 -38.00 64.22
N SER A 33 2.38 -38.05 64.61
CA SER A 33 2.99 -36.94 65.35
C SER A 33 3.15 -35.72 64.42
N ARG A 34 3.08 -34.51 64.98
CA ARG A 34 3.18 -33.24 64.23
C ARG A 34 4.42 -33.15 63.33
N SER A 35 5.51 -33.84 63.69
CA SER A 35 6.74 -33.88 62.88
C SER A 35 6.59 -34.70 61.60
N MET A 36 5.82 -35.80 61.61
CA MET A 36 5.64 -36.64 60.44
C MET A 36 4.74 -35.95 59.39
N LEU A 37 3.78 -35.16 59.85
CA LEU A 37 2.92 -34.35 58.98
C LEU A 37 3.69 -33.17 58.34
N ALA A 38 4.60 -32.54 59.09
CA ALA A 38 5.48 -31.50 58.57
C ALA A 38 6.43 -32.02 57.48
N VAL A 39 6.98 -33.23 57.65
CA VAL A 39 7.84 -33.87 56.63
C VAL A 39 7.06 -34.18 55.35
N ALA A 40 5.84 -34.70 55.46
CA ALA A 40 5.01 -34.99 54.28
C ALA A 40 4.67 -33.71 53.48
N ILE A 41 4.32 -32.62 54.16
CA ILE A 41 4.03 -31.32 53.52
C ILE A 41 5.28 -30.73 52.89
N GLY A 42 6.43 -30.78 53.58
CA GLY A 42 7.70 -30.31 53.03
C GLY A 42 8.10 -31.04 51.75
N THR A 43 7.85 -32.35 51.69
CA THR A 43 8.21 -33.16 50.52
C THR A 43 7.37 -32.79 49.28
N VAL A 44 6.06 -32.56 49.45
CA VAL A 44 5.15 -32.16 48.35
C VAL A 44 5.45 -30.76 47.84
N ALA A 45 5.93 -29.85 48.70
CA ALA A 45 6.27 -28.48 48.31
C ALA A 45 7.65 -28.36 47.65
N VAL A 46 8.63 -29.14 48.09
CA VAL A 46 10.01 -29.04 47.59
C VAL A 46 10.17 -29.67 46.20
N LEU A 47 9.44 -30.75 45.91
CA LEU A 47 9.51 -31.47 44.64
C LEU A 47 9.17 -30.61 43.40
N PRO A 48 8.06 -29.85 43.35
CA PRO A 48 7.75 -29.00 42.19
C PRO A 48 8.72 -27.83 42.05
N VAL A 49 9.22 -27.26 43.15
CA VAL A 49 10.19 -26.16 43.10
C VAL A 49 11.55 -26.66 42.58
N ALA A 50 12.01 -27.82 43.05
CA ALA A 50 13.21 -28.45 42.54
C ALA A 50 13.09 -28.81 41.05
N ALA A 51 11.91 -29.28 40.61
CA ALA A 51 11.65 -29.58 39.20
C ALA A 51 11.70 -28.31 38.32
N ILE A 52 11.09 -27.20 38.76
CA ILE A 52 11.16 -25.91 38.06
C ILE A 52 12.60 -25.41 37.99
N TYR A 53 13.34 -25.51 39.10
CA TYR A 53 14.74 -25.08 39.18
C TYR A 53 15.65 -25.90 38.24
N LEU A 54 15.52 -27.23 38.24
CA LEU A 54 16.25 -28.10 37.32
C LEU A 54 15.85 -27.84 35.86
N TYR A 55 14.57 -27.61 35.59
CA TYR A 55 14.09 -27.29 34.24
C TYR A 55 14.67 -25.95 33.74
N SER A 56 14.87 -24.97 34.62
CA SER A 56 15.55 -23.72 34.25
C SER A 56 17.07 -23.85 34.05
N LEU A 57 17.72 -24.82 34.72
CA LEU A 57 19.17 -25.06 34.56
C LEU A 57 19.50 -25.89 33.30
N ILE A 58 18.67 -26.88 32.96
CA ILE A 58 18.91 -27.81 31.84
C ILE A 58 18.06 -27.47 30.60
N GLY A 59 16.85 -26.98 30.78
CA GLY A 59 15.95 -26.62 29.69
C GLY A 59 16.32 -25.25 29.13
N THR A 60 16.51 -25.14 27.82
CA THR A 60 16.73 -23.87 27.12
C THR A 60 15.37 -23.20 26.86
N PRO A 61 14.89 -22.29 27.72
CA PRO A 61 13.54 -21.71 27.59
C PRO A 61 13.46 -20.82 26.33
N SER A 62 14.61 -20.32 25.92
CA SER A 62 14.84 -19.54 24.70
C SER A 62 14.64 -20.32 23.40
N ALA A 63 14.58 -21.67 23.43
CA ALA A 63 14.25 -22.47 22.25
C ALA A 63 12.76 -22.41 21.90
N LEU A 64 11.88 -22.33 22.90
CA LEU A 64 10.44 -22.12 22.71
C LEU A 64 10.16 -20.71 22.19
N ASP A 65 10.81 -19.71 22.77
CA ASP A 65 10.65 -18.31 22.41
C ASP A 65 11.17 -18.02 20.98
N ARG A 66 12.27 -18.67 20.58
CA ARG A 66 12.80 -18.63 19.21
C ARG A 66 11.84 -19.27 18.21
N LYS A 67 11.25 -20.44 18.51
CA LYS A 67 10.30 -21.09 17.60
C LYS A 67 9.01 -20.29 17.45
N MET A 68 8.54 -19.65 18.51
CA MET A 68 7.34 -18.80 18.48
C MET A 68 7.60 -17.49 17.71
N ARG A 69 8.79 -16.91 17.85
CA ARG A 69 9.22 -15.75 17.05
C ARG A 69 9.42 -16.08 15.57
N VAL A 70 10.00 -17.25 15.25
CA VAL A 70 10.16 -17.71 13.86
C VAL A 70 8.81 -18.00 13.21
N ALA A 71 7.87 -18.65 13.91
CA ALA A 71 6.52 -18.89 13.39
C ALA A 71 5.73 -17.59 13.15
N GLN A 72 5.93 -16.56 13.98
CA GLN A 72 5.30 -15.26 13.80
C GLN A 72 5.92 -14.45 12.65
N VAL A 73 7.21 -14.67 12.36
CA VAL A 73 7.89 -14.10 11.18
C VAL A 73 7.51 -14.83 9.88
N GLU A 74 7.31 -16.15 9.91
CA GLU A 74 6.84 -16.94 8.74
C GLU A 74 5.38 -16.67 8.37
N SER A 75 4.57 -16.16 9.31
CA SER A 75 3.16 -15.82 9.07
C SER A 75 2.98 -14.41 8.48
N ALA A 76 4.02 -13.58 8.54
CA ALA A 76 4.07 -12.33 7.79
C ALA A 76 4.62 -12.66 6.40
N THR A 77 3.79 -12.53 5.37
CA THR A 77 4.30 -12.41 4.00
C THR A 77 5.49 -11.44 4.02
N PRO A 78 6.67 -11.81 3.48
CA PRO A 78 7.74 -10.84 3.34
C PRO A 78 7.23 -9.81 2.35
N VAL A 79 6.67 -8.71 2.86
CA VAL A 79 6.52 -7.51 2.06
C VAL A 79 7.94 -7.20 1.65
N ASP A 80 8.21 -7.29 0.35
CA ASP A 80 9.55 -7.22 -0.19
C ASP A 80 10.12 -5.86 0.25
N ALA A 81 11.04 -5.86 1.22
CA ALA A 81 11.55 -4.64 1.84
C ALA A 81 12.15 -3.69 0.78
N SER A 82 12.54 -4.24 -0.38
CA SER A 82 12.92 -3.48 -1.57
C SER A 82 11.76 -2.72 -2.22
N ALA A 83 10.58 -3.34 -2.34
CA ALA A 83 9.39 -2.69 -2.88
C ALA A 83 8.90 -1.55 -1.96
N GLU A 84 8.88 -1.76 -0.64
CA GLU A 84 8.56 -0.69 0.32
C GLU A 84 9.58 0.45 0.29
N ALA A 85 10.86 0.14 0.05
CA ALA A 85 11.89 1.17 -0.12
C ALA A 85 11.66 1.99 -1.40
N LYS A 86 11.40 1.33 -2.54
CA LYS A 86 11.08 2.01 -3.80
C LYS A 86 9.85 2.89 -3.68
N GLN A 87 8.78 2.40 -3.04
CA GLN A 87 7.55 3.18 -2.91
C GLN A 87 7.73 4.40 -1.99
N ARG A 88 8.53 4.29 -0.93
CA ARG A 88 8.92 5.45 -0.10
C ARG A 88 9.78 6.45 -0.88
N GLU A 89 10.67 5.96 -1.74
CA GLU A 89 11.49 6.81 -2.59
C GLU A 89 10.65 7.56 -3.62
N VAL A 90 9.73 6.88 -4.31
CA VAL A 90 8.74 7.50 -5.22
C VAL A 90 7.95 8.58 -4.48
N ALA A 91 7.41 8.28 -3.30
CA ALA A 91 6.66 9.25 -2.50
C ALA A 91 7.49 10.49 -2.16
N ALA A 92 8.75 10.32 -1.75
CA ALA A 92 9.65 11.43 -1.42
C ALA A 92 9.94 12.32 -2.65
N TRP A 93 10.11 11.74 -3.84
CA TRP A 93 10.29 12.50 -5.08
C TRP A 93 9.01 13.20 -5.54
N MET A 94 7.84 12.58 -5.35
CA MET A 94 6.54 13.21 -5.60
C MET A 94 6.33 14.43 -4.69
N ASP A 95 6.63 14.32 -3.40
CA ASP A 95 6.58 15.45 -2.45
C ASP A 95 7.50 16.59 -2.90
N LYS A 96 8.71 16.25 -3.38
CA LYS A 96 9.64 17.23 -3.93
C LYS A 96 9.06 17.92 -5.17
N ALA A 97 8.43 17.18 -6.07
CA ALA A 97 7.77 17.75 -7.25
C ALA A 97 6.66 18.74 -6.84
N HIS A 98 5.83 18.37 -5.86
CA HIS A 98 4.74 19.24 -5.38
C HIS A 98 5.26 20.51 -4.69
N ALA A 99 6.36 20.40 -3.94
CA ALA A 99 7.05 21.55 -3.37
C ALA A 99 7.59 22.48 -4.47
N ALA A 100 8.21 21.92 -5.51
CA ALA A 100 8.73 22.67 -6.65
C ALA A 100 7.63 23.33 -7.49
N GLU A 101 6.46 22.68 -7.63
CA GLU A 101 5.25 23.25 -8.25
C GLU A 101 4.77 24.50 -7.50
N THR A 102 4.75 24.43 -6.17
CA THR A 102 4.37 25.56 -5.32
C THR A 102 5.35 26.74 -5.48
N ALA A 103 6.64 26.43 -5.59
CA ALA A 103 7.70 27.41 -5.81
C ALA A 103 7.82 27.89 -7.28
N ARG A 104 7.07 27.27 -8.21
CA ARG A 104 7.06 27.56 -9.66
C ARG A 104 8.44 27.43 -10.33
N HIS A 105 9.20 26.41 -9.96
CA HIS A 105 10.50 26.10 -10.57
C HIS A 105 10.37 24.96 -11.59
N PRO A 106 10.11 25.25 -12.89
CA PRO A 106 9.77 24.22 -13.89
C PRO A 106 10.88 23.19 -14.13
N THR A 107 12.14 23.58 -13.96
CA THR A 107 13.28 22.65 -14.08
C THR A 107 13.30 21.63 -12.96
N GLU A 108 13.07 22.07 -11.72
CA GLU A 108 13.07 21.19 -10.54
C GLU A 108 11.87 20.24 -10.53
N ILE A 109 10.70 20.70 -11.02
CA ILE A 109 9.52 19.86 -11.21
C ILE A 109 9.84 18.73 -12.20
N ALA A 110 10.41 19.08 -13.37
CA ALA A 110 10.77 18.10 -14.38
C ALA A 110 11.84 17.10 -13.87
N ASP A 111 12.82 17.57 -13.11
CA ASP A 111 13.85 16.71 -12.52
C ASP A 111 13.24 15.71 -11.52
N ALA A 112 12.37 16.17 -10.62
CA ALA A 112 11.71 15.31 -9.64
C ALA A 112 10.83 14.23 -10.30
N TYR A 113 10.04 14.60 -11.31
CA TYR A 113 9.23 13.62 -12.05
C TYR A 113 10.07 12.64 -12.87
N ARG A 114 11.22 13.07 -13.42
CA ARG A 114 12.17 12.14 -14.06
C ARG A 114 12.74 11.11 -13.08
N HIS A 115 12.99 11.50 -11.83
CA HIS A 115 13.39 10.54 -10.79
C HIS A 115 12.29 9.54 -10.47
N VAL A 116 11.04 9.99 -10.35
CA VAL A 116 9.89 9.09 -10.15
C VAL A 116 9.80 8.07 -11.28
N LEU A 117 9.83 8.52 -12.55
CA LEU A 117 9.73 7.63 -13.71
C LEU A 117 10.92 6.68 -13.88
N ALA A 118 12.08 7.00 -13.30
CA ALA A 118 13.23 6.09 -13.27
C ALA A 118 13.03 4.93 -12.27
N ILE A 119 12.22 5.13 -11.23
CA ILE A 119 11.91 4.12 -10.20
C ILE A 119 10.63 3.36 -10.58
N ASP A 120 9.60 4.09 -11.01
CA ASP A 120 8.30 3.59 -11.43
C ASP A 120 7.88 4.25 -12.77
N PRO A 121 8.17 3.58 -13.90
CA PRO A 121 7.84 4.09 -15.24
C PRO A 121 6.34 4.20 -15.52
N GLU A 122 5.49 3.50 -14.77
CA GLU A 122 4.04 3.47 -14.97
C GLU A 122 3.32 4.55 -14.14
N GLN A 123 4.06 5.40 -13.44
CA GLN A 123 3.48 6.46 -12.63
C GLN A 123 2.91 7.60 -13.51
N THR A 124 1.62 7.47 -13.85
CA THR A 124 0.82 8.41 -14.65
C THR A 124 0.92 9.87 -14.18
N ALA A 125 0.88 10.13 -12.87
CA ALA A 125 1.00 11.47 -12.31
C ALA A 125 2.35 12.12 -12.67
N ALA A 126 3.44 11.33 -12.67
CA ALA A 126 4.76 11.81 -13.05
C ALA A 126 4.91 11.98 -14.56
N MET A 127 4.30 11.10 -15.36
CA MET A 127 4.19 11.26 -16.82
C MET A 127 3.56 12.61 -17.17
N VAL A 128 2.39 12.90 -16.61
CA VAL A 128 1.65 14.14 -16.86
C VAL A 128 2.40 15.36 -16.34
N GLY A 129 2.89 15.31 -15.10
CA GLY A 129 3.61 16.43 -14.48
C GLY A 129 4.91 16.79 -15.21
N LEU A 130 5.63 15.80 -15.75
CA LEU A 130 6.81 16.05 -16.58
C LEU A 130 6.46 16.82 -17.86
N VAL A 131 5.33 16.48 -18.51
CA VAL A 131 4.85 17.18 -19.71
C VAL A 131 4.45 18.61 -19.38
N GLU A 132 3.73 18.85 -18.28
CA GLU A 132 3.32 20.19 -17.86
C GLU A 132 4.54 21.08 -17.54
N ALA A 133 5.55 20.51 -16.87
CA ALA A 133 6.80 21.20 -16.56
C ALA A 133 7.61 21.54 -17.82
N GLY A 134 7.63 20.66 -18.81
CA GLY A 134 8.27 20.90 -20.11
C GLY A 134 7.53 21.94 -20.94
N MET A 135 6.19 21.85 -21.00
CA MET A 135 5.34 22.79 -21.72
C MET A 135 5.52 24.23 -21.20
N SER A 136 5.69 24.41 -19.89
CA SER A 136 5.91 25.71 -19.26
C SER A 136 7.24 26.38 -19.66
N GLN A 137 8.16 25.64 -20.27
CA GLN A 137 9.44 26.17 -20.77
C GLN A 137 9.35 26.65 -22.23
N HIS A 138 8.27 26.31 -22.94
CA HIS A 138 8.04 26.72 -24.32
C HIS A 138 7.21 28.01 -24.35
N ALA A 139 7.63 28.99 -25.17
CA ALA A 139 6.96 30.30 -25.24
C ALA A 139 5.51 30.21 -25.76
N ASP A 140 5.22 29.21 -26.58
CA ASP A 140 3.92 28.94 -27.19
C ASP A 140 3.14 27.82 -26.48
N TYR A 141 3.68 27.28 -25.37
CA TYR A 141 3.13 26.12 -24.67
C TYR A 141 2.88 24.93 -25.62
N ALA A 142 3.71 24.76 -26.65
CA ALA A 142 3.65 23.59 -27.51
C ALA A 142 4.04 22.33 -26.74
N ILE A 143 3.34 21.24 -27.02
CA ILE A 143 3.66 19.91 -26.52
C ILE A 143 4.25 19.10 -27.67
N ASP A 144 5.51 18.69 -27.51
CA ASP A 144 6.25 17.97 -28.54
C ASP A 144 5.79 16.51 -28.70
N GLY A 145 6.32 15.85 -29.74
CA GLY A 145 6.00 14.46 -30.06
C GLY A 145 6.24 13.49 -28.89
N PRO A 146 7.43 13.50 -28.25
CA PRO A 146 7.72 12.69 -27.07
C PRO A 146 6.76 12.94 -25.90
N SER A 147 6.48 14.21 -25.57
CA SER A 147 5.55 14.57 -24.48
C SER A 147 4.13 14.09 -24.77
N ARG A 148 3.68 14.20 -26.02
CA ARG A 148 2.40 13.63 -26.45
C ARG A 148 2.35 12.11 -26.27
N GLN A 149 3.42 11.39 -26.60
CA GLN A 149 3.48 9.94 -26.40
C GLN A 149 3.35 9.61 -24.90
N LEU A 150 4.04 10.36 -24.04
CA LEU A 150 3.96 10.18 -22.60
C LEU A 150 2.54 10.38 -22.05
N LEU A 151 1.80 11.37 -22.58
CA LEU A 151 0.38 11.56 -22.25
C LEU A 151 -0.51 10.41 -22.75
N GLN A 152 -0.22 9.84 -23.93
CA GLN A 152 -0.96 8.70 -24.46
C GLN A 152 -0.74 7.45 -23.61
N GLU A 153 0.49 7.22 -23.13
CA GLU A 153 0.81 6.15 -22.19
C GLU A 153 0.08 6.37 -20.85
N ALA A 154 0.06 7.60 -20.32
CA ALA A 154 -0.67 7.93 -19.11
C ALA A 154 -2.17 7.62 -19.23
N VAL A 155 -2.82 7.96 -20.35
CA VAL A 155 -4.24 7.64 -20.59
C VAL A 155 -4.46 6.15 -20.89
N ALA A 156 -3.47 5.43 -21.42
CA ALA A 156 -3.56 4.00 -21.59
C ALA A 156 -3.57 3.26 -20.23
N LEU A 157 -2.81 3.76 -19.27
CA LEU A 157 -2.76 3.24 -17.89
C LEU A 157 -3.97 3.72 -17.06
N GLU A 158 -4.33 4.99 -17.19
CA GLU A 158 -5.47 5.63 -16.51
C GLU A 158 -6.36 6.36 -17.52
N PRO A 159 -7.37 5.68 -18.10
CA PRO A 159 -8.26 6.26 -19.12
C PRO A 159 -8.98 7.53 -18.69
N ASP A 160 -9.26 7.67 -17.39
CA ASP A 160 -9.99 8.79 -16.81
C ASP A 160 -9.07 9.83 -16.16
N ASN A 161 -7.77 9.82 -16.47
CA ASN A 161 -6.83 10.83 -15.98
C ASN A 161 -7.18 12.21 -16.57
N GLN A 162 -7.88 13.02 -15.78
CA GLN A 162 -8.44 14.30 -16.21
C GLN A 162 -7.37 15.27 -16.75
N ARG A 163 -6.21 15.33 -16.10
CA ARG A 163 -5.09 16.19 -16.53
C ARG A 163 -4.51 15.73 -17.87
N ALA A 164 -4.31 14.42 -18.05
CA ALA A 164 -3.80 13.87 -19.30
C ALA A 164 -4.79 14.10 -20.47
N LEU A 165 -6.09 13.88 -20.24
CA LEU A 165 -7.15 14.15 -21.22
C LEU A 165 -7.20 15.63 -21.62
N TRP A 166 -7.05 16.54 -20.65
CA TRP A 166 -6.99 17.97 -20.91
C TRP A 166 -5.85 18.34 -21.87
N LEU A 167 -4.64 17.87 -21.57
CA LEU A 167 -3.44 18.15 -22.36
C LEU A 167 -3.49 17.48 -23.74
N LEU A 168 -3.99 16.24 -23.86
CA LEU A 168 -4.16 15.59 -25.16
C LEU A 168 -5.15 16.33 -26.07
N GLY A 169 -6.20 16.92 -25.50
CA GLY A 169 -7.09 17.80 -26.26
C GLY A 169 -6.38 19.07 -26.77
N ILE A 170 -5.51 19.67 -25.95
CA ILE A 170 -4.66 20.82 -26.37
C ILE A 170 -3.74 20.40 -27.52
N VAL A 171 -3.08 19.25 -27.41
CA VAL A 171 -2.20 18.70 -28.45
C VAL A 171 -2.96 18.54 -29.77
N ALA A 172 -4.13 17.89 -29.73
CA ALA A 172 -4.96 17.69 -30.92
C ALA A 172 -5.40 19.03 -31.54
N PHE A 173 -5.75 20.00 -30.70
CA PHE A 173 -6.13 21.34 -31.14
C PHE A 173 -4.97 22.09 -31.81
N GLN A 174 -3.77 22.05 -31.22
CA GLN A 174 -2.55 22.64 -31.80
C GLN A 174 -2.19 22.00 -33.15
N GLN A 175 -2.50 20.71 -33.32
CA GLN A 175 -2.29 19.96 -34.56
C GLN A 175 -3.40 20.16 -35.61
N ASN A 176 -4.38 21.04 -35.34
CA ASN A 176 -5.58 21.26 -36.16
C ASN A 176 -6.45 20.00 -36.36
N ASP A 177 -6.29 19.00 -35.50
CA ASP A 177 -7.17 17.84 -35.38
C ASP A 177 -8.32 18.15 -34.42
N TYR A 178 -9.17 19.09 -34.87
CA TYR A 178 -10.30 19.58 -34.09
C TYR A 178 -11.33 18.49 -33.74
N PRO A 179 -11.64 17.51 -34.61
CA PRO A 179 -12.51 16.40 -34.24
C PRO A 179 -11.97 15.57 -33.07
N ARG A 180 -10.66 15.26 -33.09
CA ARG A 180 -10.03 14.53 -31.99
C ARG A 180 -9.98 15.35 -30.71
N ALA A 181 -9.68 16.65 -30.81
CA ALA A 181 -9.70 17.56 -29.65
C ALA A 181 -11.07 17.57 -28.97
N SER A 182 -12.16 17.74 -29.75
CA SER A 182 -13.51 17.78 -29.19
C SER A 182 -13.94 16.43 -28.62
N GLN A 183 -13.52 15.31 -29.22
CA GLN A 183 -13.77 13.98 -28.66
C GLN A 183 -13.10 13.79 -27.30
N THR A 184 -11.79 14.08 -27.20
CA THR A 184 -11.03 13.93 -25.96
C THR A 184 -11.61 14.81 -24.85
N TRP A 185 -11.93 16.07 -25.16
CA TRP A 185 -12.52 16.99 -24.18
C TRP A 185 -13.96 16.61 -23.79
N ARG A 186 -14.73 15.96 -24.66
CA ARG A 186 -16.07 15.43 -24.28
C ARG A 186 -15.96 14.30 -23.25
N HIS A 187 -14.96 13.42 -23.38
CA HIS A 187 -14.67 12.42 -22.35
C HIS A 187 -14.26 13.11 -21.05
N LEU A 188 -13.32 14.07 -21.10
CA LEU A 188 -12.96 14.87 -19.92
C LEU A 188 -14.19 15.52 -19.27
N LEU A 189 -15.07 16.16 -20.06
CA LEU A 189 -16.26 16.84 -19.54
C LEU A 189 -17.21 15.88 -18.81
N SER A 190 -17.33 14.62 -19.24
CA SER A 190 -18.14 13.62 -18.54
C SER A 190 -17.62 13.22 -17.16
N LEU A 191 -16.34 13.50 -16.88
CA LEU A 191 -15.68 13.20 -15.60
C LEU A 191 -15.71 14.39 -14.63
N LEU A 192 -16.08 15.58 -15.10
CA LEU A 192 -16.04 16.82 -14.32
C LEU A 192 -17.39 17.17 -13.72
N ASP A 193 -17.37 17.81 -12.55
CA ASP A 193 -18.55 18.44 -11.99
C ASP A 193 -19.06 19.55 -12.91
N ALA A 194 -20.34 19.50 -13.27
CA ALA A 194 -20.95 20.41 -14.24
C ALA A 194 -20.80 21.90 -13.85
N ASP A 195 -20.78 22.20 -12.54
CA ASP A 195 -20.66 23.56 -12.02
C ASP A 195 -19.20 24.04 -11.88
N SER A 196 -18.22 23.17 -12.12
CA SER A 196 -16.80 23.51 -11.99
C SER A 196 -16.36 24.54 -13.04
N SER A 197 -15.37 25.36 -12.69
CA SER A 197 -14.75 26.29 -13.65
C SER A 197 -14.11 25.54 -14.83
N LEU A 198 -13.48 24.40 -14.54
CA LEU A 198 -12.85 23.56 -15.56
C LEU A 198 -13.89 23.01 -16.55
N ALA A 199 -15.04 22.52 -16.10
CA ALA A 199 -16.09 22.03 -16.99
C ALA A 199 -16.57 23.12 -17.97
N ARG A 200 -16.73 24.35 -17.50
CA ARG A 200 -17.07 25.51 -18.35
C ARG A 200 -15.99 25.79 -19.39
N THR A 201 -14.72 25.84 -18.98
CA THR A 201 -13.59 26.04 -19.91
C THR A 201 -13.51 24.90 -20.93
N VAL A 202 -13.69 23.65 -20.53
CA VAL A 202 -13.68 22.49 -21.42
C VAL A 202 -14.83 22.57 -22.43
N ALA A 203 -16.04 22.93 -21.99
CA ALA A 203 -17.19 23.13 -22.88
C ALA A 203 -16.96 24.23 -23.93
N GLU A 204 -16.36 25.36 -23.53
CA GLU A 204 -15.97 26.43 -24.46
C GLU A 204 -14.96 25.93 -25.50
N LYS A 205 -13.94 25.17 -25.07
CA LYS A 205 -12.92 24.60 -25.96
C LYS A 205 -13.52 23.60 -26.95
N ILE A 206 -14.46 22.76 -26.52
CA ILE A 206 -15.23 21.87 -27.39
C ILE A 206 -15.97 22.68 -28.46
N ALA A 207 -16.71 23.72 -28.06
CA ALA A 207 -17.47 24.55 -28.99
C ALA A 207 -16.58 25.21 -30.06
N VAL A 208 -15.40 25.70 -29.65
CA VAL A 208 -14.42 26.28 -30.59
C VAL A 208 -13.87 25.22 -31.55
N ALA A 209 -13.54 24.03 -31.06
CA ALA A 209 -13.05 22.93 -31.90
C ALA A 209 -14.11 22.50 -32.93
N ASP A 210 -15.36 22.31 -32.51
CA ASP A 210 -16.45 21.91 -33.40
C ASP A 210 -16.75 22.98 -34.46
N ALA A 211 -16.71 24.28 -34.10
CA ALA A 211 -16.84 25.36 -35.06
C ALA A 211 -15.74 25.32 -36.14
N ARG A 212 -14.48 25.06 -35.75
CA ARG A 212 -13.36 24.96 -36.70
C ARG A 212 -13.46 23.73 -37.60
N THR A 213 -13.93 22.59 -37.06
CA THR A 213 -14.23 21.38 -37.85
C THR A 213 -15.24 21.70 -38.95
N ASN A 214 -16.34 22.39 -38.61
CA ASN A 214 -17.40 22.74 -39.56
C ASN A 214 -16.91 23.72 -40.64
N VAL A 215 -16.13 24.74 -40.27
CA VAL A 215 -15.52 25.67 -41.23
C VAL A 215 -14.64 24.93 -42.24
N ARG A 216 -13.78 24.02 -41.75
CA ARG A 216 -12.90 23.21 -42.61
C ARG A 216 -13.70 22.33 -43.57
N ALA A 217 -14.71 21.62 -43.07
CA ALA A 217 -15.57 20.77 -43.91
C ALA A 217 -16.29 21.57 -45.02
N ASN A 218 -16.75 22.79 -44.71
CA ASN A 218 -17.39 23.67 -45.68
C ASN A 218 -16.42 24.15 -46.77
N ILE A 219 -15.16 24.43 -46.43
CA ILE A 219 -14.13 24.81 -47.40
C ILE A 219 -13.84 23.61 -48.34
N GLU A 220 -13.66 22.41 -47.78
CA GLU A 220 -13.39 21.19 -48.54
C GLU A 220 -14.58 20.76 -49.43
N ALA A 221 -15.82 21.10 -49.04
CA ALA A 221 -17.00 20.88 -49.86
C ALA A 221 -17.10 21.85 -51.04
N ARG A 222 -16.64 23.10 -50.88
CA ARG A 222 -16.63 24.12 -51.95
C ARG A 222 -15.48 23.97 -52.94
N ALA A 223 -14.42 23.25 -52.57
CA ALA A 223 -13.28 22.95 -53.42
C ALA A 223 -13.47 21.71 -54.32
N ARG A 224 -14.59 20.99 -54.16
CA ARG A 224 -15.01 19.87 -55.00
C ARG A 224 -16.03 20.31 -56.04
#